data_AF-A0A843FPY1-F1
#
_entry.id   AF-A0A843FPY1-F1
#
_cell.length_a   1.000
_cell.length_b   1.000
_cell.length_c   1.000
_cell.angle_alpha   90.00
_cell.angle_beta   90.00
_cell.angle_gamma   90.00
#
_symmetry.space_group_name_H-M   'P 1'
#
loop_
_entity.id
_entity.type
_entity.pdbx_description
1 polymer ?
#
loop_
_entity_poly.entity_id
_entity_poly.type
_entity_poly.pdbx_seq_one_letter_code
_entity_poly.pdbx_strand_id
1 'polypeptide(L)' 'IIDLLGDRIINVHIHDNDGTADKHMTIGDGNIDFGNVFKKLRRYMGNYIIEARSLESAVESLDRLNALLR' A
#
# COMPACT_ATOMS: atom_id res chain seq x y z
N ILE A 1 -7.83 8.78 8.94
CA ILE A 1 -8.63 7.51 8.91
C ILE A 1 -7.92 6.42 9.71
N ILE A 2 -6.66 6.08 9.40
CA ILE A 2 -5.92 5.03 10.13
C ILE A 2 -5.94 5.25 11.65
N ASP A 3 -5.61 6.46 12.10
CA ASP A 3 -5.59 6.82 13.52
C ASP A 3 -6.99 6.79 14.18
N LEU A 4 -8.07 6.95 13.41
CA LEU A 4 -9.46 6.97 13.88
C LEU A 4 -10.06 5.56 13.96
N LEU A 5 -9.75 4.71 12.98
CA LEU A 5 -10.29 3.36 12.89
C LEU A 5 -9.45 2.37 13.71
N GLY A 6 -8.13 2.56 13.75
CA GLY A 6 -7.21 1.76 14.56
C GLY A 6 -7.33 0.27 14.25
N ASP A 7 -7.69 -0.49 15.28
CA ASP A 7 -7.87 -1.94 15.26
C ASP A 7 -9.13 -2.43 14.50
N ARG A 8 -10.01 -1.52 14.08
CA ARG A 8 -11.17 -1.85 13.23
C ARG A 8 -10.83 -2.02 11.74
N ILE A 9 -9.59 -1.73 11.35
CA ILE A 9 -9.12 -1.98 9.98
C ILE A 9 -8.81 -3.47 9.85
N ILE A 10 -9.61 -4.17 9.05
CA ILE A 10 -9.47 -5.61 8.84
C ILE A 10 -8.92 -5.97 7.46
N ASN A 11 -9.01 -5.07 6.48
CA ASN A 11 -8.54 -5.28 5.11
C ASN A 11 -7.85 -4.01 4.58
N VAL A 12 -6.75 -4.17 3.86
CA VAL A 12 -6.00 -3.07 3.26
C VAL A 12 -5.72 -3.39 1.79
N HIS A 13 -6.21 -2.55 0.90
CA HIS A 13 -5.82 -2.55 -0.50
C HIS A 13 -4.68 -1.53 -0.68
N ILE A 14 -3.69 -1.87 -1.52
CA ILE A 14 -2.48 -1.08 -1.67
C ILE A 14 -2.10 -0.93 -3.14
N HIS A 15 -1.88 0.31 -3.54
CA HIS A 15 -1.36 0.74 -4.83
C HIS A 15 -0.81 2.16 -4.68
N ASP A 16 -0.08 2.67 -5.67
CA ASP A 16 0.43 4.04 -5.65
C ASP A 16 -0.38 4.98 -6.55
N ASN A 17 -0.19 6.29 -6.35
CA ASN A 17 -0.65 7.36 -7.24
C ASN A 17 0.15 8.65 -6.97
N ASP A 18 -0.04 9.66 -7.81
CA ASP A 18 0.61 10.97 -7.71
C ASP A 18 -0.30 12.07 -7.14
N GLY A 19 -1.46 11.70 -6.59
CA GLY A 19 -2.47 12.61 -6.06
C GLY A 19 -3.40 13.24 -7.10
N THR A 20 -3.21 12.97 -8.41
CA THR A 20 -4.09 13.56 -9.44
C THR A 20 -5.29 12.67 -9.79
N ALA A 21 -5.16 11.35 -9.63
CA ALA A 21 -6.22 10.38 -9.90
C ALA A 21 -5.92 9.03 -9.24
N ASP A 22 -6.93 8.17 -9.18
CA ASP A 22 -6.79 6.79 -8.73
C ASP A 22 -6.14 5.91 -9.83
N LYS A 23 -4.82 6.08 -10.01
CA LYS A 23 -4.09 5.52 -11.15
C LYS A 23 -3.70 4.05 -11.00
N HIS A 24 -3.68 3.50 -9.78
CA HIS A 24 -3.23 2.14 -9.50
C HIS A 24 -1.82 1.89 -10.05
N MET A 25 -0.91 2.81 -9.73
CA MET A 25 0.48 2.74 -10.17
C MET A 25 1.24 1.68 -9.36
N THR A 26 2.31 1.13 -9.96
CA THR A 26 3.25 0.26 -9.25
C THR A 26 3.76 0.98 -8.00
N ILE A 27 3.81 0.26 -6.87
CA ILE A 27 4.28 0.81 -5.58
C ILE A 27 5.64 1.49 -5.76
N GLY A 28 5.76 2.77 -5.44
CA GLY A 28 7.01 3.54 -5.55
C GLY A 28 7.17 4.35 -6.84
N ASP A 29 6.26 4.19 -7.82
CA ASP A 29 6.24 5.06 -9.01
C ASP A 29 5.42 6.35 -8.80
N GLY A 30 4.61 6.40 -7.73
CA GLY A 30 3.84 7.57 -7.34
C GLY A 30 4.54 8.40 -6.27
N ASN A 31 3.76 9.03 -5.38
CA ASN A 31 4.28 9.90 -4.33
C ASN A 31 3.70 9.61 -2.93
N ILE A 32 3.10 8.44 -2.72
CA ILE A 32 2.65 8.04 -1.40
C ILE A 32 3.85 7.78 -0.48
N ASP A 33 3.84 8.40 0.71
CA ASP A 33 4.78 8.09 1.80
C ASP A 33 4.37 6.79 2.50
N PHE A 34 4.71 5.65 1.89
CA PHE A 34 4.42 4.32 2.44
C PHE A 34 5.10 4.09 3.79
N GLY A 35 6.26 4.68 4.04
CA GLY A 35 6.97 4.55 5.32
C GLY A 35 6.13 5.09 6.48
N ASN A 36 5.53 6.27 6.32
CA ASN A 36 4.61 6.82 7.31
C ASN A 36 3.31 6.01 7.40
N VAL A 37 2.77 5.53 6.28
CA VAL A 37 1.57 4.68 6.27
C VAL A 37 1.79 3.40 7.08
N PHE A 38 2.87 2.66 6.84
CA PHE A 38 3.17 1.42 7.59
C PHE A 38 3.47 1.68 9.06
N LYS A 39 4.11 2.81 9.40
CA LYS A 39 4.29 3.22 10.81
C LYS A 39 2.96 3.36 11.54
N LYS A 40 1.93 3.89 10.87
CA LYS A 40 0.57 4.00 11.42
C LYS A 40 -0.17 2.66 11.44
N LEU A 41 0.06 1.82 10.43
CA LEU A 41 -0.49 0.47 10.33
C LEU A 41 0.31 -0.60 11.11
N ARG A 42 1.28 -0.24 11.95
CA ARG A 42 2.15 -1.20 12.67
C ARG A 42 1.42 -2.25 13.52
N ARG A 43 0.13 -2.02 13.85
CA ARG A 43 -0.72 -2.95 14.61
C ARG A 43 -1.63 -3.81 13.72
N TYR A 44 -1.65 -3.56 12.42
CA TYR A 44 -2.40 -4.34 11.46
C TYR A 44 -1.67 -5.67 11.23
N MET A 45 -2.41 -6.78 11.32
CA MET A 45 -1.87 -8.14 11.18
C MET A 45 -2.48 -8.92 10.01
N GLY A 46 -3.32 -8.25 9.20
CA GLY A 46 -3.92 -8.87 8.01
C GLY A 46 -3.01 -8.77 6.78
N ASN A 47 -3.53 -9.25 5.65
CA ASN A 47 -2.82 -9.19 4.38
C ASN A 47 -2.97 -7.82 3.72
N TYR A 48 -1.96 -7.45 2.94
CA TYR A 48 -2.04 -6.33 2.00
C TYR A 48 -2.45 -6.85 0.62
N ILE A 49 -3.52 -6.30 0.05
CA ILE A 49 -4.04 -6.68 -1.26
C ILE A 49 -3.51 -5.70 -2.29
N ILE A 50 -2.58 -6.13 -3.14
CA ILE A 50 -2.04 -5.29 -4.20
C ILE A 50 -3.10 -5.10 -5.30
N GLU A 51 -3.45 -3.85 -5.59
CA GLU A 51 -4.31 -3.49 -6.71
C GLU A 51 -3.45 -2.96 -7.86
N ALA A 52 -3.40 -3.68 -8.97
CA ALA A 52 -2.56 -3.35 -10.10
C ALA A 52 -3.31 -3.57 -11.42
N ARG A 53 -2.91 -2.81 -12.46
CA ARG A 53 -3.51 -2.91 -13.81
C ARG A 53 -2.90 -4.00 -14.67
N SER A 54 -1.79 -4.61 -14.26
CA SER A 54 -1.14 -5.71 -14.96
C SER A 54 -0.44 -6.65 -13.99
N LEU A 55 -0.13 -7.87 -14.44
CA LEU A 55 0.59 -8.85 -13.63
C LEU A 55 2.02 -8.40 -13.34
N GLU A 56 2.69 -7.78 -14.32
CA GLU A 56 4.05 -7.27 -14.18
C GLU A 56 4.12 -6.20 -13.09
N SER A 57 3.19 -5.24 -13.11
CA SER A 57 3.06 -4.21 -12.07
C SER A 57 2.73 -4.81 -10.70
N ALA A 58 1.92 -5.87 -10.64
CA ALA A 58 1.62 -6.56 -9.40
C ALA A 58 2.86 -7.26 -8.80
N VAL A 59 3.64 -7.96 -9.63
CA VAL A 59 4.87 -8.65 -9.20
C VAL A 59 5.91 -7.63 -8.73
N GLU A 60 6.13 -6.55 -9.49
CA GLU A 60 7.07 -5.50 -9.09
C GLU A 60 6.62 -4.81 -7.80
N SER A 61 5.32 -4.54 -7.65
CA SER A 61 4.75 -3.99 -6.42
C SER A 61 4.95 -4.94 -5.24
N LEU A 62 4.84 -6.25 -5.44
CA LEU A 62 5.06 -7.24 -4.40
C LEU A 62 6.51 -7.20 -3.90
N ASP A 63 7.49 -7.13 -4.80
CA ASP A 63 8.90 -7.05 -4.44
C ASP A 63 9.22 -5.78 -3.64
N ARG A 64 8.70 -4.63 -4.10
CA ARG A 64 8.88 -3.33 -3.44
C ARG A 64 8.15 -3.28 -2.09
N LEU A 65 6.94 -3.83 -2.00
CA LEU A 65 6.19 -3.95 -0.75
C LEU A 65 6.93 -4.80 0.28
N ASN A 66 7.47 -5.95 -0.14
CA ASN A 66 8.28 -6.80 0.74
C ASN A 66 9.53 -6.07 1.24
N ALA A 67 10.15 -5.21 0.43
CA ALA A 67 11.27 -4.39 0.87
C ALA A 67 10.86 -3.33 1.91
N LEU A 68 9.67 -2.75 1.79
CA LEU A 68 9.13 -1.74 2.71
C LEU A 68 8.64 -2.31 4.05
N LEU A 69 8.22 -3.58 4.07
CA LEU A 69 7.73 -4.27 5.27
C LEU A 69 8.83 -4.95 6.09
N ARG A 70 10.08 -4.98 5.60
CA ARG A 70 11.26 -5.42 6.34
C ARG A 70 11.71 -4.36 7.34
#